data_AF-A0A5A7N216-F1
#
_entry.id   AF-A0A5A7N216-F1
#
_cell.length_a   1.000
_cell.length_b   1.000
_cell.length_c   1.000
_cell.angle_alpha   90.00
_cell.angle_beta   90.00
_cell.angle_gamma   90.00
#
_symmetry.space_group_name_H-M   'P 1'
#
loop_
_entity.id
_entity.type
_entity.pdbx_description
1 polymer ?
#
loop_
_entity_poly.entity_id
_entity_poly.type
_entity_poly.pdbx_seq_one_letter_code
_entity_poly.pdbx_strand_id
1 'polypeptide(L)'
;MLVRPLLVLIAGVFMSVGFAPLPAASEEKNPVTIKEWTVPYEESRPRDPFAVSEKEVWFVGQRSSYLARLNPQDGSFEKHDLVDQAGPHNLIVGKDGIVWYAGNLKGYVGRFDPENGEIEKIAMPDPAARDPHTLVFDADQSHIWFTVQGGNFIGRVTVADRKVDLIPVPTPRARPYGIRMAPDGTPWIVLFGTHKLASVNPESLN
;
A
#
# COMPACT_ATOMS: atom_id res chain seq x y z
N MET A 1 4.56 97.77 -31.11
CA MET A 1 4.74 96.65 -32.06
C MET A 1 5.45 95.53 -31.31
N LEU A 2 4.93 94.30 -31.46
CA LEU A 2 5.39 93.01 -30.91
C LEU A 2 5.22 92.72 -29.41
N VAL A 3 4.42 91.67 -29.20
CA VAL A 3 4.10 90.93 -27.97
C VAL A 3 5.23 89.96 -27.66
N ARG A 4 5.59 89.80 -26.38
CA ARG A 4 6.22 88.57 -25.84
C ARG A 4 5.61 88.27 -24.47
N PRO A 5 4.96 87.11 -24.26
CA PRO A 5 4.44 86.74 -22.94
C PRO A 5 5.58 86.11 -22.14
N LEU A 6 5.76 86.53 -20.88
CA LEU A 6 6.68 85.86 -19.96
C LEU A 6 5.87 84.95 -19.03
N LEU A 7 6.17 83.66 -19.13
CA LEU A 7 5.57 82.54 -18.44
C LEU A 7 5.78 82.65 -16.91
N VAL A 8 4.71 82.43 -16.15
CA VAL A 8 4.75 82.24 -14.69
C VAL A 8 5.09 80.77 -14.42
N LEU A 9 6.14 80.51 -13.63
CA LEU A 9 6.46 79.17 -13.13
C LEU A 9 5.96 79.05 -11.68
N ILE A 10 4.89 78.30 -11.46
CA ILE A 10 4.47 77.86 -10.11
C ILE A 10 4.98 76.44 -9.94
N ALA A 11 5.92 76.23 -9.02
CA ALA A 11 6.39 74.90 -8.63
C ALA A 11 5.31 74.23 -7.75
N GLY A 12 4.54 73.33 -8.33
CA GLY A 12 3.62 72.46 -7.60
C GLY A 12 4.35 71.25 -7.03
N VAL A 13 4.39 71.11 -5.71
CA VAL A 13 4.86 69.90 -5.04
C VAL A 13 3.77 68.84 -5.14
N PHE A 14 3.98 67.82 -5.96
CA PHE A 14 3.15 66.62 -5.98
C PHE A 14 3.63 65.66 -4.88
N MET A 15 2.87 65.53 -3.79
CA MET A 15 3.01 64.37 -2.90
C MET A 15 2.32 63.17 -3.54
N SER A 16 3.11 62.23 -4.06
CA SER A 16 2.62 60.91 -4.43
C SER A 16 2.33 60.11 -3.16
N VAL A 17 1.05 59.90 -2.84
CA VAL A 17 0.64 58.92 -1.84
C VAL A 17 0.82 57.54 -2.47
N GLY A 18 1.92 56.85 -2.13
CA GLY A 18 2.15 55.49 -2.59
C GLY A 18 1.14 54.53 -1.94
N PHE A 19 0.26 53.94 -2.74
CA PHE A 19 -0.51 52.77 -2.31
C PHE A 19 0.45 51.58 -2.26
N ALA A 20 0.84 51.16 -1.06
CA ALA A 20 1.48 49.86 -0.89
C ALA A 20 0.44 48.76 -1.22
N PRO A 21 0.79 47.73 -2.01
CA PRO A 21 -0.09 46.59 -2.20
C PRO A 21 -0.33 45.93 -0.84
N LEU A 22 -1.60 45.60 -0.55
CA LEU A 22 -1.92 44.78 0.62
C LEU A 22 -1.13 43.46 0.52
N PRO A 23 -0.51 42.99 1.61
CA PRO A 23 0.14 41.68 1.59
C PRO A 23 -0.91 40.63 1.20
N ALA A 24 -0.57 39.81 0.20
CA ALA A 24 -1.40 38.67 -0.17
C ALA A 24 -1.65 37.83 1.10
N ALA A 25 -2.92 37.56 1.40
CA ALA A 25 -3.28 36.70 2.52
C ALA A 25 -2.56 35.37 2.35
N SER A 26 -1.66 35.04 3.27
CA SER A 26 -1.05 33.71 3.31
C SER A 26 -2.16 32.71 3.57
N GLU A 27 -2.38 31.76 2.67
CA GLU A 27 -3.24 30.61 2.94
C GLU A 27 -2.76 29.93 4.22
N GLU A 28 -3.53 30.04 5.30
CA GLU A 28 -3.31 29.25 6.50
C GLU A 28 -3.48 27.78 6.09
N LYS A 29 -2.38 27.05 6.01
CA LYS A 29 -2.42 25.61 5.79
C LYS A 29 -3.18 25.00 6.96
N ASN A 30 -4.36 24.46 6.69
CA ASN A 30 -5.09 23.65 7.66
C ASN A 30 -4.12 22.61 8.25
N PRO A 31 -4.02 22.50 9.59
CA PRO A 31 -3.09 21.57 10.20
C PRO A 31 -3.47 20.13 9.81
N VAL A 32 -2.47 19.37 9.40
CA VAL A 32 -2.64 17.93 9.13
C VAL A 32 -2.83 17.22 10.47
N THR A 33 -4.00 16.62 10.67
CA THR A 33 -4.31 15.86 11.89
C THR A 33 -4.07 14.37 11.67
N ILE A 34 -3.32 13.73 12.58
CA ILE A 34 -3.19 12.28 12.65
C ILE A 34 -4.24 11.74 13.64
N LYS A 35 -5.10 10.84 13.18
CA LYS A 35 -6.04 10.09 14.02
C LYS A 35 -5.49 8.67 14.21
N GLU A 36 -5.53 8.18 15.44
CA GLU A 36 -5.00 6.87 15.81
C GLU A 36 -6.10 6.00 16.43
N TRP A 37 -6.00 4.68 16.25
CA TRP A 37 -6.89 3.69 16.85
C TRP A 37 -6.04 2.61 17.52
N THR A 38 -6.26 2.41 18.81
CA THR A 38 -5.58 1.35 19.56
C THR A 38 -6.21 0.01 19.24
N VAL A 39 -5.43 -0.89 18.62
CA VAL A 39 -5.86 -2.28 18.38
C VAL A 39 -6.07 -2.98 19.73
N PRO A 40 -7.25 -3.55 20.01
CA PRO A 40 -7.61 -4.04 21.36
C PRO A 40 -7.10 -5.46 21.66
N TYR A 41 -6.29 -6.04 20.77
CA TYR A 41 -5.85 -7.44 20.85
C TYR A 41 -4.39 -7.52 21.34
N GLU A 42 -4.15 -8.30 22.39
CA GLU A 42 -2.84 -8.49 23.01
C GLU A 42 -1.79 -9.00 22.01
N GLU A 43 -0.56 -8.51 22.13
CA GLU A 43 0.60 -8.93 21.32
C GLU A 43 0.38 -8.88 19.80
N SER A 44 -0.59 -8.10 19.33
CA SER A 44 -1.04 -8.04 17.92
C SER A 44 0.11 -7.96 16.91
N ARG A 45 0.99 -6.96 17.08
CA ARG A 45 1.92 -6.48 16.05
C ARG A 45 1.18 -6.27 14.71
N PRO A 46 0.28 -5.29 14.61
CA PRO A 46 -0.56 -5.09 13.43
C PRO A 46 0.30 -4.73 12.22
N ARG A 47 -0.07 -5.20 11.03
CA ARG A 47 0.66 -4.95 9.78
C ARG A 47 -0.21 -4.70 8.58
N ASP A 48 0.42 -4.01 7.61
CA ASP A 48 0.05 -3.87 6.21
C ASP A 48 -1.46 -3.70 5.99
N PRO A 49 -1.99 -2.51 6.36
CA PRO A 49 -3.41 -2.25 6.20
C PRO A 49 -3.82 -2.21 4.73
N PHE A 50 -5.03 -2.70 4.45
CA PHE A 50 -5.71 -2.59 3.16
C PHE A 50 -7.00 -1.80 3.36
N ALA A 51 -7.04 -0.58 2.85
CA ALA A 51 -8.22 0.28 2.92
C ALA A 51 -9.20 -0.10 1.80
N VAL A 52 -10.33 -0.70 2.19
CA VAL A 52 -11.43 -1.02 1.27
C VAL A 52 -12.30 0.23 1.07
N SER A 53 -12.58 0.95 2.15
CA SER A 53 -13.35 2.20 2.13
C SER A 53 -13.05 3.06 3.37
N GLU A 54 -13.70 4.22 3.49
CA GLU A 54 -13.64 5.06 4.70
C GLU A 54 -14.21 4.40 5.97
N LYS A 55 -14.90 3.25 5.82
CA LYS A 55 -15.55 2.50 6.91
C LYS A 55 -14.93 1.14 7.13
N GLU A 56 -13.96 0.74 6.32
CA GLU A 56 -13.41 -0.61 6.36
C GLU A 56 -11.95 -0.64 5.96
N VAL A 57 -11.09 -0.91 6.95
CA VAL A 57 -9.66 -1.12 6.78
C VAL A 57 -9.30 -2.48 7.34
N TRP A 58 -8.87 -3.38 6.48
CA TRP A 58 -8.39 -4.71 6.87
C TRP A 58 -6.91 -4.64 7.25
N PHE A 59 -6.49 -5.46 8.20
CA PHE A 59 -5.09 -5.64 8.59
C PHE A 59 -4.88 -7.03 9.19
N VAL A 60 -3.61 -7.40 9.40
CA VAL A 60 -3.25 -8.65 10.06
C VAL A 60 -2.61 -8.38 11.41
N GLY A 61 -2.84 -9.25 12.40
CA GLY A 61 -2.03 -9.33 13.61
C GLY A 61 -1.00 -10.45 13.46
N GLN A 62 0.26 -10.12 13.14
CA GLN A 62 1.24 -11.16 12.83
C GLN A 62 1.52 -12.05 14.04
N ARG A 63 1.82 -11.44 15.20
CA ARG A 63 2.36 -12.18 16.34
C ARG A 63 1.29 -13.02 17.02
N SER A 64 0.05 -12.53 17.09
CA SER A 64 -1.09 -13.26 17.64
C SER A 64 -1.93 -14.00 16.58
N SER A 65 -1.49 -14.04 15.31
CA SER A 65 -2.12 -14.79 14.21
C SER A 65 -3.62 -14.55 14.02
N TYR A 66 -3.98 -13.40 13.45
CA TYR A 66 -5.37 -13.13 13.06
C TYR A 66 -5.48 -12.22 11.85
N LEU A 67 -6.67 -12.23 11.23
CA LEU A 67 -7.16 -11.21 10.30
C LEU A 67 -8.12 -10.30 11.07
N ALA A 68 -8.12 -9.00 10.80
CA ALA A 68 -9.07 -8.09 11.43
C ALA A 68 -9.45 -6.92 10.52
N ARG A 69 -10.62 -6.34 10.76
CA ARG A 69 -11.04 -5.09 10.15
C ARG A 69 -11.36 -4.03 11.20
N LEU A 70 -10.95 -2.81 10.91
CA LEU A 70 -11.30 -1.58 11.63
C LEU A 70 -12.39 -0.84 10.85
N ASN A 71 -13.40 -0.33 11.56
CA ASN A 71 -14.23 0.77 11.08
C ASN A 71 -13.68 2.11 11.61
N PRO A 72 -13.05 2.95 10.77
CA PRO A 72 -12.44 4.20 11.22
C PRO A 72 -13.43 5.24 11.76
N GLN A 73 -14.72 5.13 11.41
CA GLN A 73 -15.75 6.09 11.80
C GLN A 73 -16.12 5.97 13.28
N ASP A 74 -16.38 4.75 13.75
CA ASP A 74 -16.77 4.47 15.14
C ASP A 74 -15.65 3.84 15.99
N GLY A 75 -14.56 3.40 15.36
CA GLY A 75 -13.41 2.78 16.02
C GLY A 75 -13.63 1.31 16.41
N SER A 76 -14.69 0.66 15.91
CA SER A 76 -14.94 -0.76 16.15
C SER A 76 -13.95 -1.65 15.38
N PHE A 77 -13.62 -2.80 15.98
CA PHE A 77 -12.76 -3.82 15.40
C PHE A 77 -13.47 -5.18 15.40
N GLU A 78 -13.31 -5.92 14.31
CA GLU A 78 -13.74 -7.32 14.19
C GLU A 78 -12.53 -8.18 13.84
N LYS A 79 -12.39 -9.33 14.52
CA LYS A 79 -11.23 -10.22 14.39
C LYS A 79 -11.67 -11.63 14.03
N HIS A 80 -10.87 -12.27 13.18
CA HIS A 80 -10.90 -13.70 12.90
C HIS A 80 -9.56 -14.34 13.24
N ASP A 81 -9.54 -15.27 14.18
CA ASP A 81 -8.31 -15.95 14.63
C ASP A 81 -7.86 -17.04 13.65
N LEU A 82 -6.58 -17.00 13.27
CA LEU A 82 -5.95 -18.03 12.45
C LEU A 82 -5.37 -19.10 13.38
N VAL A 83 -6.20 -20.08 13.74
CA VAL A 83 -5.90 -21.12 14.74
C VAL A 83 -4.65 -21.95 14.43
N ASP A 84 -4.24 -22.03 13.16
CA ASP A 84 -3.06 -22.75 12.73
C ASP A 84 -1.75 -21.99 12.96
N GLN A 85 -1.82 -20.77 13.52
CA GLN A 85 -0.68 -19.89 13.76
C GLN A 85 0.05 -19.54 12.46
N ALA A 86 -0.70 -19.08 11.47
CA ALA A 86 -0.21 -18.70 10.13
C ALA A 86 0.91 -17.64 10.15
N GLY A 87 0.94 -16.80 11.19
CA GLY A 87 1.85 -15.68 11.34
C GLY A 87 1.75 -14.69 10.18
N PRO A 88 0.55 -14.21 9.83
CA PRO A 88 0.31 -13.50 8.60
C PRO A 88 1.15 -12.23 8.47
N HIS A 89 1.74 -12.00 7.29
CA HIS A 89 2.57 -10.81 7.05
C HIS A 89 1.77 -9.66 6.45
N ASN A 90 1.02 -9.95 5.38
CA ASN A 90 0.23 -9.03 4.59
C ASN A 90 -1.14 -9.64 4.25
N LEU A 91 -2.13 -8.79 3.97
CA LEU A 91 -3.37 -9.15 3.29
C LEU A 91 -3.72 -8.18 2.15
N ILE A 92 -4.62 -8.62 1.27
CA ILE A 92 -5.29 -7.83 0.24
C ILE A 92 -6.76 -8.26 0.15
N VAL A 93 -7.65 -7.35 -0.27
CA VAL A 93 -9.09 -7.64 -0.40
C VAL A 93 -9.49 -7.55 -1.88
N GLY A 94 -10.11 -8.61 -2.40
CA GLY A 94 -10.61 -8.67 -3.76
C GLY A 94 -11.86 -7.81 -3.95
N LYS A 95 -12.21 -7.51 -5.21
CA LYS A 95 -13.46 -6.83 -5.57
C LYS A 95 -14.71 -7.63 -5.15
N ASP A 96 -14.54 -8.94 -4.96
CA ASP A 96 -15.53 -9.89 -4.47
C ASP A 96 -15.64 -9.92 -2.93
N GLY A 97 -14.86 -9.10 -2.21
CA GLY A 97 -14.84 -9.05 -0.75
C GLY A 97 -13.99 -10.16 -0.09
N ILE A 98 -13.41 -11.06 -0.88
CA ILE A 98 -12.57 -12.14 -0.37
C ILE A 98 -11.22 -11.58 0.08
N VAL A 99 -10.79 -12.00 1.27
CA VAL A 99 -9.52 -11.58 1.86
C VAL A 99 -8.45 -12.62 1.56
N TRP A 100 -7.38 -12.19 0.91
CA TRP A 100 -6.22 -13.02 0.62
C TRP A 100 -5.07 -12.62 1.52
N TYR A 101 -4.38 -13.58 2.13
CA TYR A 101 -3.30 -13.30 3.08
C TYR A 101 -2.09 -14.21 2.89
N ALA A 102 -0.91 -13.70 3.26
CA ALA A 102 0.30 -14.50 3.31
C ALA A 102 0.35 -15.32 4.60
N GLY A 103 0.22 -16.64 4.53
CA GLY A 103 0.52 -17.56 5.63
C GLY A 103 2.03 -17.71 5.87
N ASN A 104 2.69 -16.62 6.26
CA ASN A 104 4.15 -16.45 6.20
C ASN A 104 4.93 -17.47 7.03
N LEU A 105 4.40 -17.96 8.15
CA LEU A 105 5.06 -19.01 8.95
C LEU A 105 4.73 -20.44 8.52
N LYS A 106 3.84 -20.59 7.52
CA LYS A 106 3.25 -21.88 7.13
C LYS A 106 3.39 -22.22 5.66
N GLY A 107 3.96 -21.34 4.83
CA GLY A 107 4.24 -21.64 3.42
C GLY A 107 2.98 -21.80 2.58
N TYR A 108 1.98 -20.93 2.76
CA TYR A 108 0.77 -20.91 1.93
C TYR A 108 0.25 -19.48 1.69
N VAL A 109 -0.55 -19.32 0.64
CA VAL A 109 -1.46 -18.16 0.49
C VAL A 109 -2.84 -18.59 0.98
N GLY A 110 -3.41 -17.84 1.91
CA GLY A 110 -4.73 -18.12 2.47
C GLY A 110 -5.79 -17.28 1.78
N ARG A 111 -6.96 -17.89 1.57
CA ARG A 111 -8.17 -17.24 1.05
C ARG A 111 -9.25 -17.35 2.12
N PHE A 112 -9.66 -16.22 2.67
CA PHE A 112 -10.67 -16.09 3.70
C PHE A 112 -11.92 -15.43 3.15
N ASP A 113 -13.06 -16.08 3.35
CA ASP A 113 -14.38 -15.54 3.04
C ASP A 113 -15.00 -14.96 4.31
N PRO A 114 -15.16 -13.62 4.42
CA PRO A 114 -15.69 -13.00 5.63
C PRO A 114 -17.20 -13.21 5.81
N GLU A 115 -17.95 -13.64 4.78
CA GLU A 115 -19.40 -13.83 4.89
C GLU A 115 -19.73 -15.12 5.65
N ASN A 116 -18.96 -16.19 5.40
CA ASN A 116 -19.19 -17.51 6.00
C ASN A 116 -18.08 -17.97 6.95
N GLY A 117 -16.95 -17.25 6.98
CA GLY A 117 -15.80 -17.55 7.83
C GLY A 117 -14.88 -18.65 7.31
N GLU A 118 -15.07 -19.13 6.08
CA GLU A 118 -14.28 -20.23 5.51
C GLU A 118 -12.87 -19.79 5.13
N ILE A 119 -11.89 -20.68 5.38
CA ILE A 119 -10.50 -20.49 4.97
C ILE A 119 -10.07 -21.64 4.06
N GLU A 120 -9.66 -21.30 2.85
CA GLU A 120 -8.91 -22.16 1.94
C GLU A 120 -7.41 -21.85 2.06
N LYS A 121 -6.56 -22.88 2.12
CA LYS A 121 -5.10 -22.75 2.22
C LYS A 121 -4.46 -23.30 0.96
N ILE A 122 -3.79 -22.43 0.20
CA ILE A 122 -3.16 -22.76 -1.06
C ILE A 122 -1.67 -22.95 -0.80
N ALA A 123 -1.28 -24.21 -0.59
CA ALA A 123 0.09 -24.58 -0.26
C ALA A 123 1.06 -24.25 -1.40
N MET A 124 2.28 -23.86 -1.04
CA MET A 124 3.34 -23.69 -2.02
C MET A 124 3.77 -25.07 -2.57
N PRO A 125 3.94 -25.22 -3.90
CA PRO A 125 4.33 -26.50 -4.50
C PRO A 125 5.78 -26.88 -4.22
N ASP A 126 6.64 -25.90 -3.90
CA ASP A 126 8.01 -26.11 -3.46
C ASP A 126 8.15 -25.76 -1.96
N PRO A 127 8.53 -26.70 -1.08
CA PRO A 127 8.79 -26.44 0.33
C PRO A 127 9.88 -25.40 0.60
N ALA A 128 10.77 -25.11 -0.36
CA ALA A 128 11.74 -24.03 -0.26
C ALA A 128 11.06 -22.64 -0.25
N ALA A 129 9.88 -22.51 -0.86
CA ALA A 129 9.07 -21.29 -0.85
C ALA A 129 8.27 -21.13 0.46
N ARG A 130 8.95 -21.29 1.59
CA ARG A 130 8.36 -21.48 2.93
C ARG A 130 7.72 -20.24 3.56
N ASP A 131 8.00 -19.04 3.05
CA ASP A 131 7.61 -17.78 3.69
C ASP A 131 7.04 -16.75 2.70
N PRO A 132 5.86 -17.04 2.09
CA PRO A 132 5.15 -16.05 1.30
C PRO A 132 4.90 -14.80 2.13
N HIS A 133 5.01 -13.64 1.51
CA HIS A 133 5.24 -12.39 2.25
C HIS A 133 4.27 -11.28 1.81
N THR A 134 4.60 -10.48 0.80
CA THR A 134 3.73 -9.35 0.38
C THR A 134 2.98 -9.72 -0.90
N LEU A 135 1.65 -9.55 -0.89
CA LEU A 135 0.76 -9.86 -2.01
C LEU A 135 0.34 -8.58 -2.74
N VAL A 136 0.03 -8.70 -4.03
CA VAL A 136 -0.62 -7.65 -4.83
C VAL A 136 -1.44 -8.29 -5.95
N PHE A 137 -2.63 -7.77 -6.21
CA PHE A 137 -3.39 -8.15 -7.40
C PHE A 137 -2.80 -7.53 -8.67
N ASP A 138 -2.94 -8.22 -9.80
CA ASP A 138 -2.92 -7.57 -11.10
C ASP A 138 -4.20 -6.74 -11.36
N ALA A 139 -4.26 -6.07 -12.51
CA ALA A 139 -5.28 -5.05 -12.78
C ALA A 139 -6.72 -5.63 -12.80
N ASP A 140 -6.89 -6.81 -13.37
CA ASP A 140 -8.18 -7.50 -13.46
C ASP A 140 -8.45 -8.42 -12.25
N GLN A 141 -7.47 -8.61 -11.37
CA GLN A 141 -7.50 -9.53 -10.22
C GLN A 141 -7.60 -11.00 -10.63
N SER A 142 -7.15 -11.34 -11.85
CA SER A 142 -7.02 -12.74 -12.29
C SER A 142 -5.81 -13.42 -11.64
N HIS A 143 -4.82 -12.64 -11.20
CA HIS A 143 -3.64 -13.15 -10.51
C HIS A 143 -3.32 -12.36 -9.24
N ILE A 144 -2.74 -13.07 -8.28
CA ILE A 144 -2.09 -12.50 -7.09
C ILE A 144 -0.60 -12.74 -7.21
N TRP A 145 0.17 -11.68 -7.42
CA TRP A 145 1.62 -11.73 -7.34
C TRP A 145 2.05 -11.61 -5.88
N PHE A 146 3.09 -12.35 -5.50
CA PHE A 146 3.60 -12.30 -4.14
C PHE A 146 5.11 -12.51 -4.08
N THR A 147 5.71 -12.06 -2.98
CA THR A 147 7.12 -12.31 -2.68
C THR A 147 7.29 -13.47 -1.72
N VAL A 148 8.40 -14.19 -1.82
CA VAL A 148 8.82 -15.20 -0.85
C VAL A 148 10.20 -14.83 -0.34
N GLN A 149 10.25 -14.28 0.88
CA GLN A 149 11.42 -13.51 1.32
C GLN A 149 12.65 -14.38 1.54
N GLY A 150 12.59 -15.30 2.50
CA GLY A 150 13.66 -16.21 2.86
C GLY A 150 13.82 -17.36 1.87
N GLY A 151 12.73 -17.78 1.22
CA GLY A 151 12.74 -18.76 0.13
C GLY A 151 13.39 -18.25 -1.15
N ASN A 152 13.47 -16.92 -1.34
CA ASN A 152 14.11 -16.27 -2.48
C ASN A 152 13.38 -16.50 -3.82
N PHE A 153 12.04 -16.45 -3.80
CA PHE A 153 11.18 -16.57 -4.98
C PHE A 153 10.30 -15.32 -5.17
N ILE A 154 9.85 -15.13 -6.40
CA ILE A 154 8.66 -14.36 -6.74
C ILE A 154 7.58 -15.39 -7.10
N GLY A 155 6.40 -15.27 -6.55
CA GLY A 155 5.30 -16.19 -6.78
C GLY A 155 4.11 -15.52 -7.45
N ARG A 156 3.26 -16.33 -8.08
CA ARG A 156 1.97 -15.90 -8.63
C ARG A 156 0.92 -16.97 -8.36
N VAL A 157 -0.22 -16.59 -7.80
CA VAL A 157 -1.42 -17.43 -7.71
C VAL A 157 -2.37 -17.03 -8.83
N THR A 158 -2.80 -17.97 -9.66
CA THR A 158 -3.95 -17.77 -10.55
C THR A 158 -5.22 -17.93 -9.71
N VAL A 159 -6.06 -16.89 -9.69
CA VAL A 159 -7.22 -16.86 -8.79
C VAL A 159 -8.22 -17.93 -9.18
N ALA A 160 -8.55 -18.13 -10.46
CA ALA A 160 -9.63 -19.04 -10.86
C ALA A 160 -9.43 -20.50 -10.43
N ASP A 161 -8.19 -21.02 -10.49
CA ASP A 161 -7.86 -22.43 -10.28
C ASP A 161 -6.88 -22.68 -9.13
N ARG A 162 -6.47 -21.61 -8.42
CA ARG A 162 -5.51 -21.63 -7.31
C ARG A 162 -4.11 -22.15 -7.70
N LYS A 163 -3.77 -22.17 -8.98
CA LYS A 163 -2.44 -22.59 -9.42
C LYS A 163 -1.37 -21.64 -8.89
N VAL A 164 -0.30 -22.19 -8.32
CA VAL A 164 0.86 -21.43 -7.87
C VAL A 164 2.03 -21.63 -8.82
N ASP A 165 2.50 -20.53 -9.41
CA ASP A 165 3.78 -20.47 -10.13
C ASP A 165 4.85 -19.86 -9.20
N LEU A 166 6.06 -20.43 -9.19
CA LEU A 166 7.20 -19.94 -8.41
C LEU A 166 8.40 -19.67 -9.32
N ILE A 167 8.99 -18.50 -9.17
CA ILE A 167 10.07 -17.99 -10.01
C ILE A 167 11.29 -17.74 -9.11
N PRO A 168 12.34 -18.58 -9.20
CA PRO A 168 13.53 -18.40 -8.40
C PRO A 168 14.22 -17.09 -8.75
N VAL A 169 14.56 -16.29 -7.73
CA VAL A 169 15.41 -15.12 -7.96
C VAL A 169 16.85 -15.61 -8.09
N PRO A 170 17.55 -15.34 -9.21
CA PRO A 170 18.86 -15.94 -9.48
C PRO A 170 19.96 -15.41 -8.55
N THR A 171 19.78 -14.22 -8.00
CA THR A 171 20.72 -13.66 -7.02
C THR A 171 20.52 -14.33 -5.67
N PRO A 172 21.54 -14.99 -5.09
CA PRO A 172 21.43 -15.61 -3.77
C PRO A 172 21.12 -14.59 -2.68
N ARG A 173 20.25 -14.95 -1.73
CA ARG A 173 19.85 -14.10 -0.59
C ARG A 173 19.31 -12.71 -1.02
N ALA A 174 18.65 -12.63 -2.18
CA ALA A 174 18.04 -11.41 -2.68
C ALA A 174 16.94 -10.86 -1.76
N ARG A 175 16.25 -11.72 -1.03
CA ARG A 175 15.14 -11.37 -0.12
C ARG A 175 14.06 -10.51 -0.79
N PRO A 176 13.33 -11.04 -1.79
CA PRO A 176 12.14 -10.37 -2.34
C PRO A 176 11.22 -9.89 -1.21
N TYR A 177 10.82 -8.63 -1.22
CA TYR A 177 10.06 -8.03 -0.12
C TYR A 177 8.82 -7.28 -0.60
N GLY A 178 8.95 -5.98 -0.86
CA GLY A 178 7.86 -5.17 -1.38
C GLY A 178 7.64 -5.45 -2.85
N ILE A 179 6.38 -5.49 -3.26
CA ILE A 179 5.95 -5.69 -4.65
C ILE A 179 4.84 -4.70 -5.03
N ARG A 180 4.89 -4.19 -6.26
CA ARG A 180 3.85 -3.34 -6.86
C ARG A 180 3.69 -3.70 -8.34
N MET A 181 2.46 -3.62 -8.82
CA MET A 181 2.18 -3.71 -10.26
C MET A 181 2.36 -2.33 -10.90
N ALA A 182 3.08 -2.27 -12.01
CA ALA A 182 3.10 -1.12 -12.89
C ALA A 182 1.80 -1.04 -13.72
N PRO A 183 1.46 0.13 -14.30
CA PRO A 183 0.26 0.27 -15.13
C PRO A 183 0.19 -0.65 -16.35
N ASP A 184 1.35 -1.10 -16.84
CA ASP A 184 1.46 -2.06 -17.94
C ASP A 184 1.30 -3.53 -17.50
N GLY A 185 1.04 -3.78 -16.22
CA GLY A 185 0.89 -5.12 -15.66
C GLY A 185 2.21 -5.78 -15.23
N THR A 186 3.35 -5.08 -15.32
CA THR A 186 4.63 -5.63 -14.88
C THR A 186 4.76 -5.58 -13.35
N PRO A 187 5.00 -6.70 -12.64
CA PRO A 187 5.37 -6.66 -11.23
C PRO A 187 6.79 -6.10 -11.04
N TRP A 188 6.94 -5.18 -10.10
CA TRP A 188 8.21 -4.63 -9.65
C TRP A 188 8.45 -4.96 -8.19
N ILE A 189 9.64 -5.52 -7.91
CA ILE A 189 9.98 -6.14 -6.63
C ILE A 189 11.25 -5.50 -6.07
N VAL A 190 11.23 -5.18 -4.78
CA VAL A 190 12.45 -4.84 -4.03
C VAL A 190 13.16 -6.13 -3.61
N LEU A 191 14.44 -6.26 -3.99
CA LEU A 191 15.35 -7.30 -3.50
C LEU A 191 16.12 -6.78 -2.29
N PHE A 192 15.45 -6.85 -1.12
CA PHE A 192 15.85 -6.18 0.11
C PHE A 192 17.24 -6.58 0.62
N GLY A 193 17.68 -7.81 0.33
CA GLY A 193 18.97 -8.34 0.78
C GLY A 193 20.16 -7.96 -0.10
N THR A 194 19.92 -7.35 -1.26
CA THR A 194 20.97 -7.12 -2.28
C THR A 194 20.96 -5.74 -2.93
N HIS A 195 20.12 -4.82 -2.46
CA HIS A 195 20.02 -3.44 -2.96
C HIS A 195 19.66 -3.36 -4.45
N LYS A 196 18.77 -4.25 -4.91
CA LYS A 196 18.33 -4.33 -6.31
C LYS A 196 16.82 -4.23 -6.42
N LEU A 197 16.36 -3.90 -7.62
CA LEU A 197 14.99 -4.11 -8.05
C LEU A 197 14.96 -5.27 -9.05
N ALA A 198 13.84 -5.97 -9.10
CA ALA A 198 13.54 -6.96 -10.12
C ALA A 198 12.18 -6.66 -10.76
N SER A 199 12.03 -7.08 -12.01
CA SER A 199 10.76 -7.19 -12.69
C SER A 199 10.64 -8.58 -13.30
N VAL A 200 9.42 -9.03 -13.54
CA VAL A 200 9.14 -10.32 -14.20
C VAL A 200 8.18 -10.04 -15.34
N ASN A 201 8.39 -10.64 -16.51
CA ASN A 201 7.38 -10.57 -17.56
C ASN A 201 6.14 -11.39 -17.14
N PRO A 202 4.94 -10.79 -17.06
CA PRO A 202 3.77 -11.46 -16.50
C PRO A 202 3.20 -12.58 -17.40
N GLU A 203 3.52 -12.58 -18.70
CA GLU A 203 3.07 -13.59 -19.65
C GLU A 203 4.00 -14.79 -19.67
N SER A 204 5.31 -14.57 -19.76
CA SER A 204 6.32 -15.62 -19.87
C SER A 204 6.90 -16.11 -18.55
N LEU A 205 6.69 -15.37 -17.45
CA LEU A 205 7.24 -15.66 -16.12
C LEU A 205 8.76 -15.78 -16.06
N ASN A 206 9.47 -14.96 -16.85
CA ASN A 206 10.94 -14.89 -16.86
C ASN A 206 11.48 -13.47 -16.73
#